data_AF-A0A9E2YLY2-F1
#
_entry.id   AF-A0A9E2YLY2-F1
#
_cell.length_a   1.000
_cell.length_b   1.000
_cell.length_c   1.000
_cell.angle_alpha   90.00
_cell.angle_beta   90.00
_cell.angle_gamma   90.00
#
_symmetry.space_group_name_H-M   'P 1'
#
loop_
_entity.id
_entity.type
_entity.pdbx_description
1 polymer ?
#
loop_
_entity_poly.entity_id
_entity_poly.type
_entity_poly.pdbx_seq_one_letter_code
_entity_poly.pdbx_strand_id
1 'polypeptide(L)' 'MDQQVNIDPPAVPEDARKATEDQRKLQEQLEHQDEDPDAPGLHQSRHDLPDESTR' A
#
# COMPACT_ATOMS: atom_id res chain seq x y z
N MET A 1 11.82 -20.36 -8.15
CA MET A 1 10.46 -20.57 -7.60
C MET A 1 9.63 -19.39 -8.09
N ASP A 2 9.28 -19.47 -9.35
CA ASP A 2 8.61 -18.43 -10.13
C ASP A 2 7.14 -18.82 -10.09
N GLN A 3 6.41 -18.27 -9.13
CA GLN A 3 4.96 -18.43 -9.09
C GLN A 3 4.40 -17.56 -10.21
N GLN A 4 4.27 -18.16 -11.39
CA GLN A 4 3.47 -17.62 -12.48
C GLN A 4 2.01 -17.70 -12.04
N VAL A 5 1.60 -16.70 -11.26
CA VAL A 5 0.21 -16.54 -10.85
C VAL A 5 -0.55 -16.25 -12.14
N ASN A 6 -1.38 -17.19 -12.59
CA ASN A 6 -2.25 -17.02 -13.74
C ASN A 6 -3.41 -16.09 -13.30
N ILE A 7 -3.09 -14.81 -13.10
CA ILE A 7 -4.06 -13.77 -12.75
C ILE A 7 -4.71 -13.41 -14.07
N ASP A 8 -5.92 -13.92 -14.29
CA ASP A 8 -6.80 -13.33 -15.30
C ASP A 8 -6.87 -11.83 -14.98
N PRO A 9 -6.39 -10.95 -15.87
CA PRO A 9 -6.29 -9.53 -15.55
C PRO A 9 -7.70 -9.05 -15.19
N PRO A 10 -7.85 -8.28 -14.09
CA PRO A 10 -9.15 -7.76 -13.71
C PRO A 10 -9.74 -6.99 -14.89
N ALA A 11 -11.07 -7.05 -15.03
CA ALA A 11 -11.79 -6.41 -16.12
C ALA A 11 -11.28 -4.97 -16.32
N VAL A 12 -10.98 -4.61 -17.57
CA VAL A 12 -10.49 -3.28 -17.92
C VAL A 12 -11.48 -2.24 -17.37
N PRO A 13 -11.03 -1.27 -16.55
CA PRO A 13 -11.92 -0.28 -15.99
C PRO A 13 -12.55 0.55 -17.11
N GLU A 14 -13.83 0.88 -16.99
CA GLU A 14 -14.56 1.74 -17.93
C GLU A 14 -13.85 3.09 -18.15
N ASP A 15 -13.22 3.60 -17.09
CA ASP A 15 -12.39 4.80 -17.12
C ASP A 15 -11.17 4.61 -16.21
N ALA A 16 -9.97 4.58 -16.81
CA ALA A 16 -8.71 4.41 -16.09
C ALA A 16 -8.34 5.59 -15.16
N ARG A 17 -9.06 6.72 -15.24
CA ARG A 17 -8.89 7.86 -14.31
C ARG A 17 -9.70 7.68 -13.03
N LYS A 18 -10.60 6.70 -12.98
CA LYS A 18 -11.48 6.45 -11.84
C LYS A 18 -11.09 5.13 -11.19
N ALA A 19 -11.02 5.12 -9.86
CA ALA A 19 -10.89 3.88 -9.11
C ALA A 19 -12.13 3.00 -9.32
N THR A 20 -11.93 1.70 -9.44
CA THR A 20 -13.03 0.72 -9.40
C THR A 20 -13.63 0.66 -7.99
N GLU A 21 -14.80 0.05 -7.84
CA GLU A 21 -15.42 -0.10 -6.53
C GLU A 21 -14.57 -0.95 -5.58
N ASP A 22 -14.01 -2.06 -6.07
CA ASP A 22 -13.13 -2.91 -5.27
C ASP A 22 -11.84 -2.19 -4.86
N GLN A 23 -11.28 -1.36 -5.75
CA GLN A 23 -10.12 -0.53 -5.43
C GLN A 23 -10.45 0.51 -4.36
N ARG A 24 -11.64 1.13 -4.40
CA ARG A 24 -12.09 2.08 -3.35
C ARG A 24 -12.22 1.39 -2.00
N LYS A 25 -12.90 0.24 -1.95
CA LYS A 25 -13.06 -0.54 -0.70
C LYS A 25 -11.73 -1.00 -0.13
N LEU A 26 -10.77 -1.37 -0.98
CA LEU A 26 -9.42 -1.71 -0.56
C LEU A 26 -8.68 -0.49 -0.02
N GLN A 27 -8.78 0.66 -0.68
CA GLN A 27 -8.17 1.91 -0.20
C GLN A 27 -8.72 2.31 1.18
N GLU A 28 -10.03 2.25 1.37
CA GLU A 28 -10.66 2.52 2.67
C GLU A 28 -10.10 1.59 3.77
N GLN A 29 -9.96 0.29 3.49
CA GLN A 29 -9.34 -0.65 4.45
C GLN A 29 -7.89 -0.30 4.78
N LEU A 30 -7.13 0.19 3.80
CA LEU A 30 -5.71 0.53 3.98
C LEU A 30 -5.51 1.89 4.67
N GLU A 31 -6.44 2.83 4.52
CA GLU A 31 -6.37 4.19 5.09
C GLU A 31 -6.55 4.17 6.62
N HIS A 32 -7.22 3.15 7.17
CA HIS A 32 -7.33 2.95 8.62
C HIS A 32 -6.12 2.23 9.25
N GLN A 33 -5.09 1.88 8.48
CA GLN A 33 -3.89 1.22 9.03
C GLN A 33 -3.03 2.15 9.89
N ASP A 34 -3.19 3.47 9.80
CA ASP A 34 -2.50 4.42 10.69
C ASP A 34 -2.99 4.32 12.16
N GLU A 35 -4.11 3.64 12.39
CA GLU A 35 -4.64 3.33 13.73
C GLU A 35 -4.14 1.99 14.27
N ASP A 36 -3.35 1.21 13.49
CA ASP A 36 -2.79 -0.05 13.94
C ASP A 36 -1.62 0.20 14.91
N PRO A 37 -1.77 -0.06 16.22
CA PRO A 37 -0.70 0.18 17.19
C PRO A 37 0.56 -0.66 16.95
N ASP A 38 0.45 -1.75 16.17
CA ASP A 38 1.55 -2.63 15.79
C ASP A 38 2.14 -2.26 14.40
N ALA A 39 1.72 -1.13 13.81
CA ALA A 39 2.15 -0.74 12.48
C ALA A 39 3.69 -0.58 12.40
N PRO A 40 4.31 -1.11 11.33
CA PRO A 40 5.75 -1.02 11.12
C PRO A 40 6.14 0.45 10.91
N GLY A 41 6.89 1.01 11.85
CA GLY A 41 7.31 2.42 11.82
C GLY A 41 6.84 3.23 13.03
N LEU A 42 5.78 2.81 13.74
CA LEU A 42 5.28 3.53 14.92
C LEU A 42 6.28 3.58 16.07
N HIS A 43 7.13 2.55 16.19
CA HIS A 43 8.17 2.49 17.21
C HIS A 43 9.54 2.94 16.72
N GLN A 44 9.67 3.37 15.46
CA GLN A 44 10.95 3.83 14.93
C GLN A 44 11.24 5.25 15.44
N SER A 45 12.31 5.39 16.22
CA SER A 45 12.78 6.72 16.64
C SER A 45 13.52 7.38 15.48
N ARG A 46 13.43 8.72 15.38
CA ARG A 46 14.27 9.51 14.46
C ARG A 46 15.77 9.30 14.70
N HIS A 47 16.15 8.78 15.88
CA HIS A 47 17.53 8.43 16.22
C HIS A 47 18.00 7.09 15.61
N ASP A 48 17.07 6.22 15.22
CA ASP A 48 17.36 4.91 14.62
C ASP A 48 17.42 4.97 13.08
N LEU A 49 17.08 6.13 12.50
CA LEU A 49 17.09 6.36 11.06
C LEU A 49 18.42 7.01 10.63
N PRO A 50 19.08 6.52 9.57
CA PRO A 50 20.22 7.20 8.98
C PRO A 50 19.82 8.61 8.50
N ASP A 51 20.63 9.62 8.85
CA ASP A 51 20.44 10.98 8.33
C ASP A 51 20.95 11.05 6.88
N GLU A 52 20.03 10.91 5.92
CA GLU A 52 20.32 10.98 4.48
C GLU A 52 20.49 12.44 3.96
N SER A 53 20.54 13.44 4.84
CA SER A 53 20.61 14.88 4.46
C SER A 53 21.92 15.31 3.78
N THR A 54 22.90 14.41 3.63
CA THR A 54 24.16 14.71 2.94
C THR A 54 24.35 13.80 1.73
N ARG A 55 24.06 14.34 0.54
CA ARG A 55 24.38 13.74 -0.76
C ARG A 55 25.00 14.77 -1.69
#